data_AF-A0A7X2FUL4-F1
#
_entry.id   AF-A0A7X2FUL4-F1
#
_cell.length_a   1.000
_cell.length_b   1.000
_cell.length_c   1.000
_cell.angle_alpha   90.00
_cell.angle_beta   90.00
_cell.angle_gamma   90.00
#
_symmetry.space_group_name_H-M   'P 1'
#
loop_
_entity.id
_entity.type
_entity.pdbx_description
1 polymer ?
#
loop_
_entity_poly.entity_id
_entity_poly.type
_entity_poly.pdbx_seq_one_letter_code
_entity_poly.pdbx_strand_id
1 'polypeptide(L)'
;MAGLNRDALTAIVLLIVEAVFLQQTFQIREMSFATMGADVWPKAILIPLILCTLGYLAQSLRRGPDVVAEGEGDEDTAVSGHWLYRYRNVFFCYGLFLAFLLTLDFFGMLIGGVLFVFLALTVMGGASPRALALHALIALLSVGTMWSIFTFALRVILPEGVILSTW
;
A
#
# COMPACT_ATOMS: atom_id res chain seq x y z
N MET A 1 32.23 20.33 11.74
CA MET A 1 31.56 19.70 10.58
C MET A 1 30.37 18.95 11.14
N ALA A 2 29.15 19.41 10.90
CA ALA A 2 27.96 18.71 11.36
C ALA A 2 27.93 17.33 10.69
N GLY A 3 27.92 16.26 11.50
CA GLY A 3 27.86 14.90 10.98
C GLY A 3 26.59 14.72 10.14
N LEU A 4 26.72 14.00 9.03
CA LEU A 4 25.56 13.65 8.21
C LEU A 4 24.59 12.83 9.07
N ASN A 5 23.34 13.27 9.19
CA ASN A 5 22.32 12.55 9.94
C ASN A 5 22.08 11.17 9.28
N ARG A 6 21.83 10.12 10.08
CA ARG A 6 21.57 8.76 9.58
C ARG A 6 20.37 8.74 8.65
N ASP A 7 19.37 9.56 8.94
CA ASP A 7 18.18 9.75 8.11
C ASP A 7 18.53 10.37 6.75
N ALA A 8 19.46 11.32 6.72
CA ALA A 8 19.90 11.95 5.48
C ALA A 8 20.70 10.96 4.62
N LEU A 9 21.55 10.15 5.25
CA LEU A 9 22.24 9.06 4.56
C LEU A 9 21.25 8.04 3.98
N THR A 10 20.24 7.66 4.76
CA THR A 10 19.19 6.73 4.31
C THR A 10 18.43 7.28 3.11
N ALA A 11 18.02 8.56 3.18
CA ALA A 11 17.33 9.22 2.09
C ALA A 11 18.19 9.31 0.81
N ILE A 12 19.49 9.61 0.94
CA ILE A 12 20.42 9.65 -0.19
C ILE A 12 20.55 8.28 -0.85
N VAL A 13 20.72 7.22 -0.05
CA VAL A 13 20.80 5.84 -0.57
C VAL A 13 19.52 5.47 -1.31
N LEU A 14 18.35 5.78 -0.73
CA LEU A 14 17.05 5.53 -1.38
C LEU A 14 16.94 6.26 -2.72
N LEU A 15 17.31 7.54 -2.79
CA LEU A 15 17.30 8.30 -4.05
C LEU A 15 18.21 7.70 -5.12
N ILE A 16 19.39 7.20 -4.73
CA ILE A 16 20.31 6.54 -5.67
C ILE A 16 19.66 5.27 -6.22
N VAL A 17 19.08 4.43 -5.36
CA VAL A 17 18.40 3.20 -5.77
C VAL A 17 17.22 3.51 -6.69
N GLU A 18 16.38 4.48 -6.31
CA GLU A 18 15.24 4.93 -7.12
C GLU A 18 15.68 5.49 -8.47
N ALA A 19 16.79 6.23 -8.53
CA ALA A 19 17.35 6.74 -9.78
C ALA A 19 17.83 5.60 -10.69
N VAL A 20 18.50 4.58 -10.14
CA VAL A 20 18.90 3.39 -10.89
C VAL A 20 17.67 2.68 -11.44
N PHE A 21 16.64 2.46 -10.60
CA PHE A 21 15.41 1.81 -11.03
C PHE A 21 14.68 2.61 -12.10
N LEU A 22 14.59 3.94 -11.95
CA LEU A 22 14.00 4.81 -12.95
C LEU A 22 14.76 4.70 -14.27
N GLN A 23 16.09 4.63 -14.24
CA GLN A 23 16.88 4.45 -15.44
C GLN A 23 16.62 3.09 -16.12
N GLN A 24 16.45 2.02 -15.33
CA GLN A 24 16.09 0.71 -15.87
C GLN A 24 14.73 0.73 -16.59
N THR A 25 13.79 1.60 -16.19
CA THR A 25 12.49 1.70 -16.88
C THR A 25 12.60 2.13 -18.34
N PHE A 26 13.64 2.88 -18.73
CA PHE A 26 13.87 3.29 -20.12
C PHE A 26 14.52 2.21 -20.98
N GLN A 27 15.00 1.12 -20.36
CA GLN A 27 15.62 -0.01 -21.04
C GLN A 27 14.66 -1.18 -21.23
N ILE A 28 13.42 -1.05 -20.76
CA ILE A 28 12.38 -2.08 -20.91
C ILE A 28 11.99 -2.16 -22.38
N ARG A 29 11.98 -3.39 -22.93
CA ARG A 29 11.57 -3.65 -24.30
C ARG A 29 10.07 -3.40 -24.47
N GLU A 30 9.70 -2.67 -25.52
CA GLU A 30 8.31 -2.50 -25.89
C GLU A 30 7.76 -3.79 -26.51
N MET A 31 6.63 -4.28 -25.99
CA MET A 31 5.93 -5.43 -26.54
C MET A 31 4.73 -4.93 -27.36
N SER A 32 4.68 -5.28 -28.64
CA SER A 32 3.67 -4.77 -29.59
C SER A 32 2.23 -5.21 -29.31
N PHE A 33 2.03 -6.17 -28.40
CA PHE A 33 0.73 -6.71 -28.01
C PHE A 33 0.22 -6.17 -26.67
N ALA A 34 1.02 -5.37 -25.96
CA ALA A 34 0.61 -4.82 -24.67
C ALA A 34 -0.26 -3.57 -24.87
N THR A 35 -1.40 -3.49 -24.16
CA THR A 35 -2.28 -2.31 -24.16
C THR A 35 -1.59 -1.06 -23.58
N MET A 36 -0.60 -1.27 -22.70
CA MET A 36 0.21 -0.25 -22.06
C MET A 36 1.69 -0.64 -22.12
N GLY A 37 2.58 0.35 -22.27
CA GLY A 37 4.03 0.12 -22.17
C GLY A 37 4.39 -0.51 -20.81
N ALA A 38 5.21 -1.55 -20.83
CA ALA A 38 5.63 -2.26 -19.61
C ALA A 38 6.46 -1.37 -18.65
N ASP A 39 6.94 -0.23 -19.15
CA ASP A 39 7.65 0.81 -18.42
C ASP A 39 6.74 1.75 -17.62
N VAL A 40 5.46 1.86 -17.98
CA VAL A 40 4.58 2.89 -17.41
C VAL A 40 4.26 2.61 -15.93
N TRP A 41 3.98 1.36 -15.56
CA TRP A 41 3.66 1.02 -14.17
C TRP A 41 4.85 1.22 -13.21
N PRO A 42 6.08 0.75 -13.52
CA PRO A 42 7.27 1.11 -12.76
C PRO A 42 7.44 2.62 -12.58
N LYS A 43 7.29 3.41 -13.66
CA LYS A 43 7.39 4.88 -13.60
C LYS A 43 6.31 5.51 -12.71
N ALA A 44 5.07 5.03 -12.81
CA ALA A 44 3.95 5.51 -12.01
C ALA A 44 4.14 5.31 -10.51
N ILE A 45 4.88 4.29 -10.08
CA ILE A 45 5.24 4.05 -8.68
C ILE A 45 6.51 4.83 -8.29
N LEU A 46 7.54 4.81 -9.14
CA LEU A 46 8.82 5.44 -8.82
C LEU A 46 8.71 6.96 -8.70
N ILE A 47 7.91 7.62 -9.54
CA ILE A 47 7.75 9.08 -9.50
C ILE A 47 7.24 9.57 -8.12
N PRO A 48 6.09 9.10 -7.59
CA PRO A 48 5.64 9.53 -6.28
C PRO A 48 6.59 9.09 -5.16
N LEU A 49 7.24 7.93 -5.29
CA LEU A 49 8.23 7.47 -4.32
C LEU A 49 9.42 8.43 -4.24
N ILE A 50 9.97 8.84 -5.39
CA ILE A 50 11.04 9.85 -5.48
C ILE A 50 10.61 11.17 -4.84
N LEU A 51 9.37 11.62 -5.10
CA LEU A 51 8.85 12.84 -4.48
C LEU A 51 8.77 12.71 -2.94
N CYS A 52 8.31 11.57 -2.44
CA CYS A 52 8.28 11.28 -1.01
C CYS A 52 9.70 11.23 -0.41
N THR A 53 10.65 10.59 -1.09
CA THR A 53 12.05 10.48 -0.63
C THR A 53 12.76 11.84 -0.66
N LEU A 54 12.49 12.68 -1.67
CA LEU A 54 12.95 14.07 -1.69
C LEU A 54 12.37 14.88 -0.53
N GLY A 55 11.08 14.71 -0.24
CA GLY A 55 10.43 15.32 0.92
C GLY A 55 11.02 14.83 2.25
N TYR A 56 11.35 13.54 2.35
CA TYR A 56 12.01 12.96 3.51
C TYR A 56 13.44 13.50 3.68
N LEU A 57 14.22 13.61 2.60
CA LEU A 57 15.54 14.24 2.63
C LEU A 57 15.45 15.70 3.10
N ALA A 58 14.50 16.48 2.55
CA ALA A 58 14.29 17.86 2.96
C ALA A 58 13.92 17.98 4.45
N GLN A 59 13.11 17.05 4.98
CA GLN A 59 12.79 16.98 6.41
C GLN A 59 14.01 16.61 7.25
N SER A 60 14.79 15.63 6.81
CA SER A 60 15.99 15.17 7.50
C SER A 60 17.07 16.25 7.57
N LEU A 61 17.25 17.04 6.50
CA LEU A 61 18.18 18.17 6.49
C LEU A 61 17.73 19.33 7.38
N ARG A 62 16.41 19.45 7.65
CA ARG A 62 15.83 20.47 8.54
C ARG A 62 15.84 20.05 10.01
N ARG A 63 15.80 18.74 10.29
CA ARG A 63 16.00 18.21 11.65
C ARG A 63 17.49 18.22 11.97
N GLY A 64 17.86 18.79 13.12
CA GLY A 64 19.22 18.70 13.65
C GLY A 64 19.64 17.24 13.89
N PRO A 65 20.93 16.97 14.17
CA PRO A 65 21.43 15.61 14.37
C PRO A 65 20.59 14.88 15.42
N ASP A 66 20.07 13.71 15.05
CA ASP A 66 19.17 12.94 15.89
C ASP A 66 19.86 12.56 17.20
N VAL A 67 19.23 12.96 18.31
CA VAL A 67 19.42 12.26 19.58
C VAL A 67 18.79 10.88 19.35
N VAL A 68 19.62 9.84 19.40
CA VAL A 68 19.19 8.45 19.31
C VAL A 68 18.13 8.24 20.40
N ALA A 69 16.85 8.29 20.01
CA ALA A 69 15.80 7.71 20.82
C ALA A 69 16.06 6.21 20.76
N GLU A 70 16.73 5.70 21.78
CA GLU A 70 16.83 4.28 22.06
C GLU A 70 15.42 3.71 21.88
N GLY A 71 15.29 2.78 20.92
CA GLY A 71 14.06 2.08 20.73
C GLY A 71 13.66 1.46 22.06
N GLU A 72 12.43 1.72 22.50
CA GLU A 72 11.75 0.89 23.48
C GLU A 72 11.66 -0.52 22.89
N GLY A 73 12.74 -1.28 23.07
CA GLY A 73 12.74 -2.72 23.01
C GLY A 73 11.95 -3.19 24.22
N ASP A 74 10.65 -3.34 24.02
CA ASP A 74 9.76 -4.00 24.96
C ASP A 74 10.15 -5.49 24.99
N GLU A 75 11.20 -5.79 25.76
CA GLU A 75 11.50 -7.12 26.29
C GLU A 75 10.36 -7.51 27.22
N ASP A 76 9.41 -8.29 26.73
CA ASP A 76 8.50 -9.03 27.61
C ASP A 76 8.31 -10.46 27.11
N THR A 77 9.25 -11.31 27.55
CA THR A 77 9.02 -12.73 27.81
C THR A 77 7.83 -12.91 28.76
N ALA A 78 6.66 -13.36 28.28
CA ALA A 78 5.78 -14.27 29.03
C ALA A 78 4.49 -14.73 28.28
N VAL A 79 4.21 -16.03 28.43
CA VAL A 79 2.93 -16.77 28.29
C VAL A 79 2.35 -16.97 26.88
N SER A 80 2.29 -18.24 26.48
CA SER A 80 1.75 -18.78 25.22
C SER A 80 0.30 -18.38 24.85
N GLY A 81 -0.44 -17.76 25.77
CA GLY A 81 -1.78 -17.18 25.51
C GLY A 81 -1.79 -15.72 25.06
N HIS A 82 -0.73 -14.95 25.35
CA HIS A 82 -0.63 -13.52 25.01
C HIS A 82 -0.25 -13.29 23.53
N TRP A 83 0.30 -14.31 22.88
CA TRP A 83 0.68 -14.30 21.47
C TRP A 83 -0.52 -14.05 20.55
N LEU A 84 -1.63 -14.77 20.73
CA LEU A 84 -2.82 -14.60 19.88
C LEU A 84 -3.44 -13.21 19.98
N TYR A 85 -3.41 -12.60 21.17
CA TYR A 85 -3.90 -11.23 21.36
C TYR A 85 -2.96 -10.20 20.72
N ARG A 86 -1.63 -10.40 20.85
CA ARG A 86 -0.61 -9.56 20.23
C ARG A 86 -0.69 -9.57 18.70
N TYR A 87 -0.96 -10.73 18.09
CA TYR A 87 -1.07 -10.89 16.63
C TYR A 87 -2.50 -10.92 16.09
N ARG A 88 -3.48 -10.51 16.91
CA ARG A 88 -4.91 -10.55 16.55
C ARG A 88 -5.21 -9.87 15.21
N ASN A 89 -4.57 -8.74 14.94
CA ASN A 89 -4.76 -8.00 13.69
C ASN A 89 -4.30 -8.81 12.47
N VAL A 90 -3.23 -9.61 12.59
CA VAL A 90 -2.74 -10.47 11.52
C VAL A 90 -3.81 -11.51 11.17
N PHE A 91 -4.37 -12.19 12.16
CA PHE A 91 -5.43 -13.17 11.96
C PHE A 91 -6.68 -12.57 11.34
N PHE A 92 -7.08 -11.37 11.75
CA PHE A 92 -8.21 -10.68 11.13
C PHE A 92 -7.93 -10.31 9.67
N CYS A 93 -6.73 -9.81 9.33
CA CYS A 93 -6.38 -9.51 7.95
C CYS A 93 -6.46 -10.75 7.06
N TYR A 94 -5.90 -11.88 7.50
CA TYR A 94 -5.99 -13.14 6.76
C TYR A 94 -7.43 -13.66 6.67
N GLY A 95 -8.20 -13.59 7.75
CA GLY A 95 -9.60 -14.01 7.78
C GLY A 95 -10.48 -13.17 6.83
N LEU A 96 -10.31 -11.85 6.85
CA LEU A 96 -11.01 -10.95 5.93
C LEU A 96 -10.60 -11.18 4.48
N PHE A 97 -9.32 -11.45 4.22
CA PHE A 97 -8.85 -11.76 2.87
C PHE A 97 -9.41 -13.09 2.37
N LEU A 98 -9.47 -14.12 3.21
CA LEU A 98 -10.12 -15.39 2.89
C LEU A 98 -11.61 -15.18 2.61
N ALA A 99 -12.32 -14.41 3.45
CA ALA A 99 -13.72 -14.09 3.22
C ALA A 99 -13.94 -13.34 1.90
N PHE A 100 -13.03 -12.42 1.53
CA PHE A 100 -13.04 -11.76 0.24
C PHE A 100 -12.90 -12.76 -0.91
N LEU A 101 -11.93 -13.68 -0.84
CA LEU A 101 -11.74 -14.69 -1.88
C LEU A 101 -12.95 -15.63 -2.04
N LEU A 102 -13.53 -16.07 -0.92
CA LEU A 102 -14.70 -16.96 -0.93
C LEU A 102 -15.96 -16.28 -1.46
N THR A 103 -16.03 -14.95 -1.38
CA THR A 103 -17.19 -14.17 -1.83
C THR A 103 -16.94 -13.44 -3.15
N LEU A 104 -15.79 -13.69 -3.78
CA LEU A 104 -15.34 -13.02 -5.00
C LEU A 104 -16.28 -13.31 -6.18
N ASP A 105 -16.68 -14.57 -6.37
CA ASP A 105 -17.63 -14.93 -7.44
C ASP A 105 -18.98 -14.23 -7.27
N PHE A 106 -19.37 -13.88 -6.04
CA PHE A 106 -20.64 -13.23 -5.75
C PHE A 106 -20.57 -11.71 -5.87
N PHE A 107 -19.65 -11.06 -5.15
CA PHE A 107 -19.52 -9.60 -5.11
C PHE A 107 -18.66 -9.02 -6.23
N GLY A 108 -17.77 -9.82 -6.82
CA GLY A 108 -16.77 -9.35 -7.77
C GLY A 108 -15.64 -8.57 -7.10
N MET A 109 -14.70 -8.12 -7.94
CA MET A 109 -13.50 -7.40 -7.50
C MET A 109 -13.83 -6.01 -6.94
N LEU A 110 -14.80 -5.29 -7.53
CA LEU A 110 -15.12 -3.93 -7.12
C LEU A 110 -15.80 -3.90 -5.75
N ILE A 111 -16.96 -4.54 -5.62
CA ILE A 111 -17.73 -4.53 -4.37
C ILE A 111 -16.99 -5.32 -3.29
N GLY A 112 -16.47 -6.50 -3.64
CA GLY A 112 -15.69 -7.32 -2.72
C GLY A 112 -14.44 -6.60 -2.21
N GLY A 113 -13.71 -5.91 -3.10
CA GLY A 113 -12.54 -5.13 -2.73
C GLY A 113 -12.88 -3.96 -1.83
N VAL A 114 -13.94 -3.20 -2.13
CA VAL A 114 -14.40 -2.08 -1.28
C VAL A 114 -14.77 -2.58 0.12
N LEU A 115 -15.55 -3.66 0.21
CA LEU A 115 -15.93 -4.26 1.49
C LEU A 115 -14.71 -4.76 2.26
N PHE A 116 -13.78 -5.44 1.59
CA PHE A 116 -12.54 -5.92 2.21
C PHE A 116 -11.72 -4.76 2.80
N VAL A 117 -11.44 -3.72 2.02
CA VAL A 117 -10.65 -2.57 2.49
C VAL A 117 -11.36 -1.83 3.61
N PHE A 118 -12.67 -1.61 3.50
CA PHE A 118 -13.46 -0.96 4.54
C PHE A 118 -13.42 -1.74 5.86
N LEU A 119 -13.62 -3.07 5.81
CA LEU A 119 -13.61 -3.92 7.00
C LEU A 119 -12.20 -4.01 7.59
N ALA A 120 -11.17 -4.12 6.76
CA ALA A 120 -9.78 -4.16 7.22
C ALA A 120 -9.41 -2.86 7.95
N LEU A 121 -9.73 -1.70 7.36
CA LEU A 121 -9.53 -0.40 8.01
C LEU A 121 -10.34 -0.28 9.31
N THR A 122 -11.57 -0.78 9.34
CA THR A 122 -12.41 -0.72 10.54
C THR A 122 -11.90 -1.61 11.66
N VAL A 123 -11.41 -2.81 11.37
CA VAL A 123 -10.84 -3.71 12.37
C VAL A 123 -9.53 -3.14 12.94
N MET A 124 -8.71 -2.48 12.12
CA MET A 124 -7.43 -1.92 12.56
C MET A 124 -7.55 -0.53 13.20
N GLY A 125 -8.42 0.34 12.66
CA GLY A 125 -8.56 1.75 13.03
C GLY A 125 -9.72 2.07 13.98
N GLY A 126 -10.53 1.06 14.34
CA GLY A 126 -11.69 1.21 15.22
C GLY A 126 -12.97 1.67 14.49
N ALA A 127 -14.10 1.69 15.22
CA ALA A 127 -15.44 1.83 14.65
C ALA A 127 -16.18 3.12 15.06
N SER A 128 -15.45 4.22 15.33
CA SER A 128 -16.12 5.50 15.59
C SER A 128 -16.85 6.01 14.33
N PRO A 129 -17.98 6.73 14.43
CA PRO A 129 -18.73 7.17 13.25
C PRO A 129 -17.91 7.99 12.24
N ARG A 130 -16.99 8.82 12.74
CA ARG A 130 -16.04 9.58 11.90
C ARG A 130 -15.03 8.66 11.22
N ALA A 131 -14.49 7.68 11.95
CA ALA A 131 -13.57 6.70 11.39
C ALA A 131 -14.24 5.84 10.32
N LEU A 132 -15.47 5.36 10.55
CA LEU A 132 -16.24 4.60 9.57
C LEU A 132 -16.47 5.40 8.28
N ALA A 133 -16.84 6.68 8.38
CA ALA A 133 -16.98 7.54 7.20
C ALA A 133 -15.66 7.70 6.44
N LEU A 134 -14.55 7.88 7.17
CA LEU A 134 -13.21 7.98 6.57
C LEU A 134 -12.79 6.65 5.91
N HIS A 135 -13.03 5.51 6.56
CA HIS A 135 -12.72 4.19 6.02
C HIS A 135 -13.52 3.92 4.74
N ALA A 136 -14.81 4.27 4.73
CA ALA A 136 -15.66 4.11 3.55
C ALA A 136 -15.17 4.99 2.39
N LEU A 137 -14.82 6.25 2.66
CA LEU A 137 -14.26 7.15 1.67
C LEU A 137 -12.95 6.62 1.09
N ILE A 138 -12.01 6.19 1.96
CA ILE A 138 -10.73 5.63 1.53
C ILE A 138 -10.94 4.36 0.72
N ALA A 139 -11.81 3.45 1.16
CA ALA A 139 -12.10 2.20 0.46
C ALA A 139 -12.68 2.45 -0.94
N LEU A 140 -13.68 3.33 -1.04
CA LEU A 140 -14.30 3.70 -2.32
C LEU A 140 -13.30 4.36 -3.28
N LEU A 141 -12.51 5.32 -2.80
CA LEU A 141 -11.54 6.01 -3.64
C LEU A 141 -10.41 5.07 -4.08
N SER A 142 -9.79 4.34 -3.15
CA SER A 142 -8.65 3.47 -3.46
C SER A 142 -9.04 2.31 -4.38
N VAL A 143 -10.07 1.55 -4.02
CA VAL A 143 -10.51 0.39 -4.81
C VAL A 143 -11.17 0.85 -6.09
N GLY A 144 -12.00 1.90 -6.04
CA GLY A 144 -12.65 2.46 -7.24
C GLY A 144 -11.65 2.96 -8.26
N THR A 145 -10.60 3.67 -7.83
CA THR A 145 -9.51 4.11 -8.73
C THR A 145 -8.75 2.92 -9.29
N MET A 146 -8.31 1.97 -8.46
CA MET A 146 -7.55 0.81 -8.91
C MET A 146 -8.36 -0.05 -9.89
N TRP A 147 -9.61 -0.32 -9.56
CA TRP A 147 -10.55 -1.04 -10.43
C TRP A 147 -10.75 -0.30 -11.74
N SER A 148 -10.97 1.03 -11.72
CA SER A 148 -11.17 1.82 -12.94
C SER A 148 -9.94 1.80 -13.86
N ILE A 149 -8.74 1.89 -13.29
CA ILE A 149 -7.49 1.80 -14.05
C ILE A 149 -7.40 0.41 -14.71
N PHE A 150 -7.63 -0.67 -13.96
CA PHE A 150 -7.54 -2.01 -14.53
C PHE A 150 -8.60 -2.29 -15.59
N THR A 151 -9.85 -1.92 -15.33
CA THR A 151 -10.98 -2.17 -16.24
C THR A 151 -10.87 -1.32 -17.50
N PHE A 152 -10.66 0.00 -17.37
CA PHE A 152 -10.76 0.91 -18.52
C PHE A 152 -9.42 1.22 -19.17
N ALA A 153 -8.36 1.45 -18.38
CA ALA A 153 -7.05 1.80 -18.94
C ALA A 153 -6.27 0.56 -19.39
N LEU A 154 -6.28 -0.51 -18.58
CA LEU A 154 -5.51 -1.72 -18.85
C LEU A 154 -6.32 -2.82 -19.55
N ARG A 155 -7.67 -2.71 -19.56
CA ARG A 155 -8.60 -3.70 -20.12
C ARG A 155 -8.35 -5.11 -19.58
N VAL A 156 -7.99 -5.20 -18.31
CA VAL A 156 -7.80 -6.47 -17.60
C VAL A 156 -9.17 -7.04 -17.25
N ILE A 157 -9.36 -8.33 -17.54
CA ILE A 157 -10.57 -9.05 -17.16
C ILE A 157 -10.56 -9.23 -15.64
N LEU A 158 -11.36 -8.45 -14.95
CA LEU A 158 -11.58 -8.57 -13.51
C LEU A 158 -12.90 -9.29 -13.26
N PRO A 159 -12.99 -10.14 -12.22
CA PRO A 159 -14.25 -10.77 -11.86
C PRO A 159 -15.29 -9.71 -11.51
N GLU A 160 -16.40 -9.69 -12.24
CA GLU A 160 -17.49 -8.71 -12.04
C GLU A 160 -18.41 -9.12 -10.90
N GLY A 161 -18.49 -10.42 -10.62
CA GLY A 161 -19.38 -11.01 -9.63
C GLY A 161 -20.82 -11.12 -10.13
N VAL A 162 -21.54 -12.13 -9.64
CA VAL A 162 -22.92 -12.42 -10.06
C VAL A 162 -23.88 -11.23 -9.82
N ILE A 163 -23.59 -10.38 -8.82
CA ILE A 163 -24.45 -9.22 -8.50
C ILE A 163 -24.42 -8.15 -9.61
N LEU A 164 -23.26 -7.91 -10.22
CA LEU A 164 -23.09 -6.90 -11.25
C LEU A 164 -23.20 -7.49 -12.66
N SER A 165 -22.93 -8.78 -12.83
CA SER A 165 -23.11 -9.48 -14.09
C SER A 165 -24.60 -9.81 -14.31
N THR A 166 -25.41 -8.79 -14.62
CA THR A 166 -26.74 -9.03 -15.19
C THR A 166 -26.62 -9.17 -16.71
N TRP A 167 -26.50 -10.42 -17.15
CA TRP A 167 -26.52 -10.92 -18.54
C TRP A 167 -25.33 -10.57 -19.44
#